data_AF-A0A839EMI2-F1
#
_entry.id   AF-A0A839EMI2-F1
#
_cell.length_a   1.000
_cell.length_b   1.000
_cell.length_c   1.000
_cell.angle_alpha   90.00
_cell.angle_beta   90.00
_cell.angle_gamma   90.00
#
_symmetry.space_group_name_H-M   'P 1'
#
loop_
_entity.id
_entity.type
_entity.pdbx_description
1 polymer ?
#
loop_
_entity_poly.entity_id
_entity_poly.type
_entity_poly.pdbx_seq_one_letter_code
_entity_poly.pdbx_strand_id
1 'polypeptide(L)' 'MTPAEGAIYLHLSASTLARWRTYGGGPLYLKLGKKIFYRKSDLDQFIVEATRSKTRG' A
#
# COMPACT_ATOMS: atom_id res chain seq x y z
N MET A 1 4.79 -5.99 -7.96
CA MET A 1 5.58 -4.82 -7.56
C MET A 1 6.24 -5.09 -6.22
N THR A 2 7.52 -4.81 -6.07
CA THR A 2 8.23 -4.88 -4.79
C THR A 2 7.74 -3.79 -3.83
N PRO A 3 8.11 -3.83 -2.53
CA PRO A 3 7.78 -2.76 -1.59
C PRO A 3 8.28 -1.39 -2.03
N ALA A 4 9.44 -1.32 -2.67
CA ALA A 4 10.01 -0.08 -3.20
C ALA A 4 9.20 0.44 -4.38
N GLU A 5 8.84 -0.43 -5.33
CA GLU A 5 8.01 -0.06 -6.48
C GLU A 5 6.60 0.37 -6.06
N GLY A 6 5.97 -0.35 -5.12
CA GLY A 6 4.66 0.02 -4.59
C GLY A 6 4.68 1.35 -3.83
N ALA A 7 5.78 1.66 -3.15
CA ALA A 7 5.98 2.94 -2.50
C ALA A 7 6.06 4.08 -3.52
N ILE A 8 6.84 3.90 -4.59
CA ILE A 8 6.92 4.86 -5.70
C ILE A 8 5.55 5.05 -6.35
N TYR A 9 4.82 3.96 -6.59
CA TYR A 9 3.50 3.99 -7.21
C TYR A 9 2.48 4.82 -6.41
N LEU A 10 2.51 4.69 -5.09
CA LEU A 10 1.63 5.44 -4.19
C LEU A 10 2.17 6.83 -3.81
N HIS A 11 3.35 7.22 -4.33
CA HIS A 11 4.09 8.41 -3.89
C HIS A 11 4.30 8.47 -2.36
N LEU A 12 4.60 7.32 -1.76
CA LEU A 12 4.86 7.17 -0.33
C LEU A 12 6.28 6.65 -0.08
N SER A 13 6.73 6.70 1.17
CA SER A 13 7.98 6.05 1.57
C SER A 13 7.80 4.54 1.74
N ALA A 14 8.83 3.76 1.43
CA ALA A 14 8.85 2.32 1.73
C ALA A 14 8.67 2.04 3.22
N SER A 15 9.14 2.94 4.09
CA SER A 15 8.96 2.91 5.53
C SER A 15 7.49 3.06 5.93
N THR A 16 6.71 3.91 5.23
CA THR A 16 5.26 4.03 5.42
C THR A 16 4.56 2.72 5.11
N LEU A 17 4.89 2.10 3.98
CA LEU A 17 4.33 0.79 3.62
C LEU A 17 4.75 -0.31 4.61
N ALA A 18 5.99 -0.29 5.09
CA ALA A 18 6.44 -1.22 6.12
C ALA A 18 5.65 -1.04 7.42
N ARG A 19 5.43 0.20 7.86
CA ARG A 19 4.58 0.53 9.02
C ARG A 19 3.17 -0.01 8.83
N TRP A 20 2.53 0.22 7.69
CA TRP A 20 1.18 -0.29 7.45
C TRP A 20 1.08 -1.82 7.43
N ARG A 21 2.13 -2.54 7.03
CA ARG A 21 2.14 -4.01 7.16
C ARG A 21 2.12 -4.46 8.61
N THR A 22 2.77 -3.73 9.50
CA THR A 22 2.87 -4.08 10.92
C THR A 22 1.65 -3.63 11.72
N TYR A 23 1.19 -2.40 11.50
CA TYR A 23 0.12 -1.76 12.28
C TYR A 23 -1.26 -1.88 11.62
N GLY A 24 -1.33 -2.33 10.36
CA GLY A 24 -2.55 -2.31 9.56
C GLY A 24 -2.80 -0.97 8.84
N GLY A 25 -3.81 -0.96 7.96
CA GLY A 25 -4.27 0.26 7.27
C GLY A 25 -3.58 0.59 5.94
N GLY A 26 -2.98 -0.39 5.28
CA GLY A 26 -2.37 -0.24 3.96
C GLY A 26 -2.94 -1.20 2.91
N PRO A 27 -2.45 -1.12 1.66
CA PRO A 27 -2.88 -1.98 0.57
C PRO A 27 -2.59 -3.45 0.85
N LEU A 28 -3.40 -4.33 0.24
CA LEU A 28 -3.18 -5.77 0.30
C LEU A 28 -1.81 -6.13 -0.28
N TYR A 29 -1.16 -7.10 0.34
CA TYR A 29 0.16 -7.55 -0.05
C TYR A 29 0.22 -9.08 -0.16
N LEU A 30 1.05 -9.54 -1.07
CA LEU A 30 1.40 -10.93 -1.26
C LEU A 30 2.67 -11.24 -0.49
N LYS A 31 2.63 -12.26 0.36
CA LYS A 31 3.81 -12.80 1.03
C LYS A 31 4.27 -14.06 0.30
N LEU A 32 5.38 -13.96 -0.43
CA LEU A 32 6.02 -15.08 -1.13
C LEU A 32 7.30 -15.46 -0.38
N GLY A 33 7.14 -16.32 0.63
CA GLY A 33 8.21 -16.70 1.55
C GLY A 33 8.72 -15.50 2.34
N LYS A 34 9.99 -15.12 2.10
CA LYS A 34 10.64 -13.94 2.72
C LYS A 34 10.40 -12.63 1.96
N LYS A 35 9.85 -12.69 0.74
CA LYS A 35 9.63 -11.50 -0.10
C LYS A 35 8.18 -11.05 -0.01
N ILE A 36 7.99 -9.73 -0.02
CA ILE A 36 6.66 -9.11 -0.06
C ILE A 36 6.48 -8.47 -1.43
N PHE A 37 5.31 -8.64 -2.01
CA PHE A 37 4.93 -8.02 -3.27
C PHE A 37 3.56 -7.38 -3.16
N TYR A 38 3.29 -6.44 -4.05
CA TYR A 38 2.00 -5.81 -4.27
C TYR A 38 1.56 -6.11 -5.69
N ARG A 39 0.29 -6.45 -5.87
CA ARG A 39 -0.32 -6.39 -7.19
C ARG A 39 -0.72 -4.95 -7.47
N LYS A 40 -0.65 -4.55 -8.73
CA LYS A 40 -1.10 -3.23 -9.15
C LYS A 40 -2.58 -3.04 -8.82
N SER A 41 -3.41 -4.04 -9.10
CA SER A 41 -4.85 -4.03 -8.78
C SER A 41 -5.14 -3.81 -7.30
N ASP A 42 -4.35 -4.41 -6.40
CA ASP A 42 -4.51 -4.24 -4.95
C ASP A 42 -4.17 -2.81 -4.51
N LEU A 43 -3.14 -2.21 -5.13
CA LEU A 43 -2.76 -0.81 -4.89
C LEU A 43 -3.84 0.14 -5.44
N ASP A 44 -4.37 -0.13 -6.63
CA ASP A 44 -5.44 0.67 -7.23
C ASP A 44 -6.72 0.61 -6.38
N GLN A 45 -7.10 -0.59 -5.93
CA GLN A 45 -8.24 -0.77 -5.05
C GLN A 45 -8.06 -0.03 -3.72
N PHE A 46 -6.85 -0.03 -3.17
CA PHE A 46 -6.53 0.75 -1.98
C PHE A 46 -6.68 2.25 -2.21
N ILE A 47 -6.24 2.79 -3.37
CA ILE A 47 -6.44 4.21 -3.70
C ILE A 47 -7.94 4.53 -3.77
N VAL A 48 -8.72 3.67 -4.43
CA VAL A 48 -10.17 3.84 -4.55
C VAL A 48 -10.84 3.82 -3.17
N GLU A 49 -10.48 2.87 -2.31
CA GLU A 49 -11.04 2.75 -0.96
C GLU A 49 -10.57 3.87 -0.02
N ALA A 50 -9.33 4.34 -0.18
CA ALA A 50 -8.76 5.46 0.55
C ALA A 50 -9.28 6.83 0.06
N THR A 51 -9.91 6.88 -1.12
CA THR A 51 -10.52 8.11 -1.66
C THR A 51 -11.69 8.51 -0.78
N ARG A 52 -11.44 9.43 0.15
CA ARG A 52 -12.47 10.03 0.99
C ARG A 52 -12.96 11.32 0.33
N SER A 53 -14.25 11.37 0.04
CA SER A 53 -14.91 12.55 -0.55
C SER A 53 -14.98 13.76 0.40
N LYS A 54 -14.78 13.56 1.71
CA LYS A 54 -14.69 14.64 2.70
C LYS A 54 -13.41 14.51 3.51
N THR A 55 -12.53 15.50 3.39
CA THR A 55 -11.62 15.87 4.48
C THR A 55 -12.48 16.47 5.60
N ARG A 56 -12.16 16.17 6.87
CA ARG A 56 -12.90 16.67 8.04
C ARG A 56 -13.20 18.17 7.88
N GLY A 57 -14.48 18.53 7.93
CA GLY A 57 -14.92 19.89 8.26
C GLY A 57 -14.76 20.16 9.74
#